data_AF-A0AAW4L6Z2-F1
#
_entry.id   AF-A0AAW4L6Z2-F1
#
_cell.length_a   1.000
_cell.length_b   1.000
_cell.length_c   1.000
_cell.angle_alpha   90.00
_cell.angle_beta   90.00
_cell.angle_gamma   90.00
#
_symmetry.space_group_name_H-M   'P 1'
#
loop_
_entity.id
_entity.type
_entity.pdbx_description
1 polymer ?
#
loop_
_entity_poly.entity_id
_entity_poly.type
_entity_poly.pdbx_seq_one_letter_code
_entity_poly.pdbx_strand_id
1 'polypeptide(L)'
;MKNKIKSISRVVALLLLIPSVAFADGGGPLLLIVNFLAFLYGSILIILVEWLLYVRLASVPKGPAFWDSLVTNLLSTVVVGFGFPFVIGLISWVGLFIPWGVGDVLLALGTWVYEGIKYPKLSMSMTAFWLLVTYFLTVRYETKVLRRRWEKREFTGKMTPEKLNWICNSVTYSGLFIFFSAAWVFEKNHI
;
A
#
# COMPACT_ATOMS: atom_id res chain seq x y z
N MET A 1 -2.36 -16.40 -32.63
CA MET A 1 -2.61 -15.47 -31.50
C MET A 1 -2.88 -16.15 -30.15
N LYS A 2 -3.68 -17.22 -30.06
CA LYS A 2 -4.00 -17.89 -28.77
C LYS A 2 -2.78 -18.41 -27.97
N ASN A 3 -1.71 -18.83 -28.63
CA ASN A 3 -0.51 -19.34 -27.94
C ASN A 3 0.37 -18.24 -27.32
N LYS A 4 0.35 -17.00 -27.84
CA LYS A 4 1.07 -15.87 -27.24
C LYS A 4 0.45 -15.41 -25.92
N ILE A 5 -0.88 -15.47 -25.82
CA ILE A 5 -1.63 -15.03 -24.63
C ILE A 5 -1.41 -16.00 -23.45
N LYS A 6 -1.35 -17.31 -23.70
CA LYS A 6 -1.03 -18.32 -22.66
C LYS A 6 0.40 -18.24 -22.14
N SER A 7 1.34 -17.78 -22.96
CA SER A 7 2.74 -17.58 -22.55
C SER A 7 2.89 -16.38 -21.61
N ILE A 8 2.23 -15.26 -21.94
CA ILE A 8 2.25 -14.05 -21.11
C ILE A 8 1.61 -14.30 -19.74
N SER A 9 0.49 -15.04 -19.67
CA SER A 9 -0.16 -15.35 -18.39
C SER A 9 0.69 -16.23 -17.47
N ARG A 10 1.50 -17.14 -18.03
CA ARG A 10 2.42 -17.98 -17.25
C ARG A 10 3.63 -17.20 -16.74
N VAL A 11 4.17 -16.27 -17.54
CA VAL A 11 5.28 -15.41 -17.14
C VAL A 11 4.84 -14.43 -16.05
N VAL A 12 3.64 -13.85 -16.16
CA VAL A 12 3.07 -12.99 -15.09
C VAL A 12 2.82 -13.80 -13.82
N ALA A 13 2.29 -15.01 -13.91
CA ALA A 13 2.11 -15.90 -12.75
C ALA A 13 3.45 -16.31 -12.11
N LEU A 14 4.50 -16.60 -12.90
CA LEU A 14 5.84 -16.88 -12.39
C LEU A 14 6.46 -15.65 -11.72
N LEU A 15 6.32 -14.46 -12.30
CA LEU A 15 6.81 -13.20 -11.72
C LEU A 15 6.11 -12.85 -10.40
N LEU A 16 4.83 -13.22 -10.25
CA LEU A 16 4.08 -13.06 -9.00
C LEU A 16 4.49 -14.08 -7.91
N LEU A 17 5.11 -15.21 -8.29
CA LEU A 17 5.53 -16.27 -7.36
C LEU A 17 7.00 -16.18 -6.92
N ILE A 18 7.82 -15.41 -7.63
CA ILE A 18 9.24 -15.21 -7.30
C ILE A 18 9.50 -14.54 -5.92
N PRO A 19 8.65 -13.66 -5.36
CA PRO A 19 8.95 -13.05 -4.06
C PRO A 19 8.89 -14.02 -2.87
N SER A 20 8.35 -15.23 -3.05
CA SER A 20 7.97 -16.14 -1.97
C SER A 20 9.10 -16.99 -1.39
N VAL A 21 10.35 -16.91 -1.91
CA VAL A 21 11.42 -17.89 -1.60
C VAL A 21 12.72 -17.29 -1.07
N ALA A 22 12.74 -16.01 -0.68
CA ALA A 22 13.95 -15.40 -0.11
C ALA A 22 14.01 -15.65 1.42
N PHE A 23 14.44 -16.86 1.79
CA PHE A 23 14.78 -17.22 3.17
C PHE A 23 16.22 -16.80 3.53
N ALA A 24 16.34 -16.21 4.72
CA ALA A 24 17.44 -16.22 5.69
C ALA A 24 18.84 -16.67 5.22
N ASP A 25 19.75 -15.69 5.04
CA ASP A 25 21.21 -15.73 5.35
C ASP A 25 22.01 -14.69 4.53
N GLY A 26 21.58 -13.42 4.58
CA GLY A 26 22.28 -12.31 3.91
C GLY A 26 21.57 -11.75 2.67
N GLY A 27 20.34 -12.19 2.39
CA GLY A 27 19.50 -11.74 1.28
C GLY A 27 18.92 -10.32 1.39
N GLY A 28 19.37 -9.50 2.35
CA GLY A 28 18.85 -8.14 2.59
C GLY A 28 18.78 -7.29 1.31
N PRO A 29 19.87 -7.21 0.51
CA PRO A 29 19.84 -6.47 -0.76
C PRO A 29 18.88 -7.06 -1.80
N LEU A 30 18.75 -8.39 -1.88
CA LEU A 30 17.87 -9.06 -2.85
C LEU A 30 16.39 -8.88 -2.48
N LEU A 31 16.04 -9.00 -1.20
CA LEU A 31 14.70 -8.70 -0.68
C LEU A 31 14.33 -7.24 -0.92
N LEU A 32 15.26 -6.31 -0.71
CA LEU A 32 15.05 -4.89 -1.03
C LEU A 32 14.78 -4.68 -2.52
N ILE A 33 15.53 -5.32 -3.41
CA ILE A 33 15.30 -5.23 -4.86
C ILE A 33 13.93 -5.80 -5.24
N VAL A 34 13.57 -6.98 -4.73
CA VAL A 34 12.28 -7.62 -5.02
C VAL A 34 11.11 -6.78 -4.50
N ASN A 35 11.20 -6.27 -3.26
CA ASN A 35 10.21 -5.39 -2.68
C ASN A 35 10.10 -4.08 -3.45
N PHE A 36 11.22 -3.51 -3.89
CA PHE A 36 11.24 -2.31 -4.72
C PHE A 36 10.55 -2.53 -6.08
N LEU A 37 10.82 -3.66 -6.73
CA LEU A 37 10.18 -4.00 -8.01
C LEU A 37 8.68 -4.25 -7.85
N ALA A 38 8.27 -4.98 -6.80
CA ALA A 38 6.87 -5.19 -6.47
C ALA A 38 6.16 -3.85 -6.19
N PHE A 39 6.80 -2.97 -5.43
CA PHE A 39 6.32 -1.62 -5.15
C PHE A 39 6.18 -0.78 -6.43
N LEU A 40 7.20 -0.80 -7.31
CA LEU A 40 7.17 -0.05 -8.58
C LEU A 40 6.05 -0.56 -9.49
N TYR A 41 5.92 -1.87 -9.65
CA TYR A 41 4.88 -2.48 -10.46
C TYR A 41 3.48 -2.17 -9.91
N GLY A 42 3.31 -2.31 -8.59
CA GLY A 42 2.07 -1.94 -7.89
C GLY A 42 1.71 -0.47 -8.13
N SER A 43 2.68 0.43 -7.98
CA SER A 43 2.48 1.87 -8.20
C SER A 43 2.03 2.19 -9.62
N ILE A 44 2.65 1.57 -10.64
CA ILE A 44 2.24 1.75 -12.03
C ILE A 44 0.80 1.26 -12.24
N LEU A 45 0.46 0.09 -11.71
CA LEU A 45 -0.88 -0.47 -11.85
C LEU A 45 -1.94 0.41 -11.18
N ILE A 46 -1.66 0.92 -9.98
CA ILE A 46 -2.52 1.85 -9.27
C ILE A 46 -2.78 3.09 -10.13
N ILE A 47 -1.72 3.71 -10.65
CA ILE A 47 -1.84 4.91 -11.48
C ILE A 47 -2.73 4.65 -12.70
N LEU A 48 -2.56 3.50 -13.36
CA LEU A 48 -3.34 3.12 -14.54
C LEU A 48 -4.81 2.85 -14.20
N VAL A 49 -5.09 2.14 -13.11
CA VAL A 49 -6.46 1.85 -12.66
C VAL A 49 -7.18 3.16 -12.31
N GLU A 50 -6.55 4.01 -11.52
CA GLU A 50 -7.15 5.29 -11.11
C GLU A 50 -7.36 6.23 -12.29
N TRP A 51 -6.41 6.28 -13.23
CA TRP A 51 -6.55 7.03 -14.46
C TRP A 51 -7.81 6.61 -15.22
N LEU A 52 -8.04 5.30 -15.38
CA LEU A 52 -9.24 4.78 -16.03
C LEU A 52 -10.52 5.14 -15.25
N LEU A 53 -10.49 5.03 -13.93
CA LEU A 53 -11.64 5.38 -13.07
C LEU A 53 -11.95 6.88 -13.13
N TYR A 54 -10.95 7.76 -13.13
CA TYR A 54 -11.14 9.20 -13.25
C TYR A 54 -11.80 9.58 -14.59
N VAL A 55 -11.36 8.96 -15.69
CA VAL A 55 -11.97 9.16 -17.01
C VAL A 55 -13.42 8.66 -17.03
N ARG A 56 -13.67 7.46 -16.49
CA ARG A 56 -14.99 6.80 -16.60
C ARG A 56 -16.02 7.36 -15.63
N LEU A 57 -15.67 7.56 -14.37
CA LEU A 57 -16.60 7.91 -13.30
C LEU A 57 -16.77 9.41 -13.14
N ALA A 58 -15.68 10.17 -13.24
CA ALA A 58 -15.71 11.62 -13.07
C ALA A 58 -15.74 12.41 -14.39
N SER A 59 -15.61 11.73 -15.54
CA SER A 59 -15.54 12.36 -16.87
C SER A 59 -14.37 13.33 -17.01
N VAL A 60 -13.25 13.08 -16.33
CA VAL A 60 -12.03 13.86 -16.49
C VAL A 60 -11.42 13.56 -17.86
N PRO A 61 -10.98 14.57 -18.64
CA PRO A 61 -10.30 14.32 -19.90
C PRO A 61 -9.04 13.45 -19.72
N LYS A 62 -8.74 12.58 -20.68
CA LYS A 62 -7.72 11.51 -20.54
C LYS A 62 -6.33 12.00 -20.09
N GLY A 63 -5.80 13.04 -20.74
CA GLY A 63 -4.47 13.59 -20.43
C GLY A 63 -4.40 14.12 -18.99
N PRO A 64 -5.29 15.05 -18.61
CA PRO A 64 -5.34 15.54 -17.24
C PRO A 64 -5.66 14.47 -16.20
N ALA A 65 -6.50 13.48 -16.51
CA ALA A 65 -6.80 12.35 -15.63
C ALA A 65 -5.55 11.52 -15.30
N PHE A 66 -4.68 11.30 -16.29
CA PHE A 66 -3.42 10.58 -16.08
C PHE A 66 -2.50 11.36 -15.14
N TRP A 67 -2.34 12.66 -15.37
CA TRP A 67 -1.53 13.52 -14.51
C TRP A 67 -2.09 13.67 -13.10
N ASP A 68 -3.42 13.71 -12.97
CA ASP A 68 -4.07 13.73 -11.67
C ASP A 68 -3.78 12.45 -10.90
N SER A 69 -3.94 11.28 -11.53
CA SER A 69 -3.61 10.00 -10.93
C SER A 69 -2.13 9.92 -10.54
N LEU A 70 -1.22 10.24 -11.47
CA LEU A 70 0.23 10.20 -11.24
C LEU A 70 0.66 11.10 -10.08
N VAL A 71 0.26 12.37 -10.10
CA VAL A 71 0.67 13.34 -9.07
C VAL A 71 0.08 12.97 -7.71
N THR A 72 -1.18 12.54 -7.69
CA THR A 72 -1.86 12.20 -6.44
C THR A 72 -1.19 10.99 -5.78
N ASN A 73 -0.90 9.94 -6.54
CA ASN A 73 -0.19 8.75 -6.06
C ASN A 73 1.26 9.02 -5.65
N LEU A 74 2.02 9.80 -6.43
CA LEU A 74 3.40 10.14 -6.07
C LEU A 74 3.44 10.93 -4.77
N LEU A 75 2.55 11.93 -4.61
CA LEU A 75 2.52 12.74 -3.40
C LEU A 75 2.00 11.96 -2.19
N SER A 76 0.99 11.10 -2.36
CA SER A 76 0.48 10.26 -1.26
C SER A 76 1.51 9.21 -0.86
N THR A 77 2.24 8.63 -1.80
CA THR A 77 3.39 7.76 -1.52
C THR A 77 4.44 8.47 -0.67
N VAL A 78 4.81 9.71 -1.02
CA VAL A 78 5.83 10.45 -0.27
C VAL A 78 5.33 10.80 1.13
N VAL A 79 4.14 11.39 1.23
CA VAL A 79 3.64 11.93 2.51
C VAL A 79 3.09 10.83 3.40
N VAL A 80 2.24 9.97 2.87
CA VAL A 80 1.61 8.89 3.62
C VAL A 80 2.48 7.64 3.57
N GLY A 81 2.90 7.20 2.39
CA GLY A 81 3.68 5.96 2.22
C GLY A 81 5.07 5.97 2.87
N PHE A 82 5.77 7.11 2.91
CA PHE A 82 7.05 7.21 3.65
C PHE A 82 6.90 7.97 4.97
N GLY A 83 6.18 9.09 4.97
CA GLY A 83 6.05 9.91 6.17
C GLY A 83 5.38 9.17 7.33
N PHE A 84 4.34 8.37 7.08
CA PHE A 84 3.66 7.66 8.14
C PHE A 84 4.47 6.47 8.71
N PRO A 85 5.04 5.57 7.88
CA PRO A 85 5.95 4.54 8.40
C PRO A 85 7.18 5.11 9.11
N PHE A 86 7.68 6.29 8.71
CA PHE A 86 8.75 6.95 9.44
C PHE A 86 8.34 7.31 10.88
N VAL A 87 7.13 7.82 11.08
CA VAL A 87 6.59 8.11 12.43
C VAL A 87 6.43 6.82 13.24
N ILE A 88 5.89 5.75 12.64
CA ILE A 88 5.77 4.45 13.31
C ILE A 88 7.16 3.90 13.69
N GLY A 89 8.13 3.97 12.77
CA GLY A 89 9.50 3.53 13.02
C GLY A 89 10.17 4.32 14.14
N LEU A 90 9.88 5.61 14.29
CA LEU A 90 10.37 6.42 15.41
C LEU A 90 9.80 5.93 16.76
N ILE A 91 8.51 5.54 16.80
CA ILE A 91 7.89 4.95 18.00
C ILE A 91 8.59 3.63 18.35
N SER A 92 8.84 2.77 17.36
CA SER A 92 9.58 1.52 17.55
C SER A 92 10.99 1.78 18.08
N TRP A 93 11.69 2.77 17.50
CA TRP A 93 13.06 3.11 17.87
C TRP A 93 13.14 3.59 19.32
N VAL A 94 12.21 4.45 19.76
CA VAL A 94 12.12 4.86 21.17
C VAL A 94 11.86 3.66 22.08
N GLY A 95 11.03 2.70 21.65
CA GLY A 95 10.75 1.47 22.38
C GLY A 95 12.00 0.63 22.70
N LEU A 96 13.04 0.66 21.85
CA LEU A 96 14.29 -0.06 22.08
C LEU A 96 15.09 0.45 23.29
N PHE A 97 14.91 1.72 23.66
CA PHE A 97 15.66 2.35 24.76
C PHE A 97 14.90 2.36 26.09
N ILE A 98 13.64 1.91 26.08
CA ILE A 98 12.81 1.84 27.28
C ILE A 98 12.84 0.41 27.79
N PRO A 99 13.51 0.13 28.92
CA PRO A 99 13.53 -1.21 29.46
C PRO A 99 12.13 -1.60 29.97
N TRP A 100 11.92 -2.89 30.26
CA TRP A 100 10.68 -3.44 30.84
C TRP A 100 9.49 -3.42 29.87
N GLY A 101 8.35 -3.98 30.30
CA GLY A 101 7.19 -4.29 29.43
C GLY A 101 6.58 -3.14 28.63
N VAL A 102 6.95 -1.88 28.90
CA VAL A 102 6.54 -0.73 28.09
C VAL A 102 7.28 -0.71 26.75
N GLY A 103 8.59 -1.03 26.72
CA GLY A 103 9.37 -1.15 25.49
C GLY A 103 8.80 -2.23 24.55
N ASP A 104 8.45 -3.40 25.12
CA ASP A 104 7.83 -4.50 24.38
C ASP A 104 6.51 -4.08 23.70
N VAL A 105 5.69 -3.27 24.38
CA VAL A 105 4.43 -2.74 23.83
C VAL A 105 4.71 -1.73 22.72
N LEU A 106 5.66 -0.81 22.90
CA LEU A 106 6.02 0.17 21.87
C LEU A 106 6.57 -0.48 20.60
N LEU A 107 7.35 -1.56 20.74
CA LEU A 107 7.83 -2.35 19.60
C LEU A 107 6.68 -3.04 18.85
N ALA A 108 5.73 -3.61 19.59
CA ALA A 108 4.54 -4.24 19.01
C ALA A 108 3.62 -3.21 18.31
N LEU A 109 3.43 -2.02 18.93
CA LEU A 109 2.73 -0.89 18.31
C LEU A 109 3.45 -0.44 17.02
N GLY A 110 4.77 -0.49 17.02
CA GLY A 110 5.64 -0.22 15.90
C GLY A 110 5.64 -1.26 14.78
N THR A 111 4.86 -2.34 14.93
CA THR A 111 4.81 -3.51 14.02
C THR A 111 6.14 -4.21 13.79
N TRP A 112 7.08 -4.07 14.72
CA TRP A 112 8.38 -4.73 14.58
C TRP A 112 8.24 -6.20 14.90
N VAL A 113 8.04 -7.05 13.88
CA VAL A 113 7.99 -8.50 14.03
C VAL A 113 9.41 -9.06 13.94
N TYR A 114 9.92 -9.59 15.05
CA TYR A 114 11.21 -10.25 15.11
C TYR A 114 11.11 -11.57 15.89
N GLU A 115 12.11 -12.44 15.74
CA GLU A 115 12.18 -13.70 16.48
C GLU A 115 12.23 -13.43 17.99
N GLY A 116 11.31 -14.03 18.74
CA GLY A 116 11.21 -13.85 20.19
C GLY A 116 10.33 -12.68 20.65
N ILE A 117 9.52 -12.09 19.77
CA ILE A 117 8.58 -11.05 20.17
C ILE A 117 7.60 -11.54 21.24
N LYS A 118 7.42 -10.76 22.30
CA LYS A 118 6.57 -11.14 23.44
C LYS A 118 5.08 -11.09 23.13
N TYR A 119 4.66 -10.22 22.21
CA TYR A 119 3.26 -9.97 21.86
C TYR A 119 3.01 -10.08 20.34
N PRO A 120 3.11 -11.29 19.74
CA PRO A 120 2.94 -11.48 18.30
C PRO A 120 1.52 -11.13 17.83
N LYS A 121 0.49 -11.56 18.57
CA LYS A 121 -0.92 -11.24 18.27
C LYS A 121 -1.19 -9.73 18.26
N LEU A 122 -0.62 -9.01 19.23
CA LEU A 122 -0.75 -7.55 19.29
C LEU A 122 -0.12 -6.91 18.06
N SER A 123 1.08 -7.34 17.68
CA SER A 123 1.79 -6.81 16.51
C SER A 123 0.99 -7.03 15.21
N MET A 124 0.41 -8.21 15.05
CA MET A 124 -0.45 -8.51 13.90
C MET A 124 -1.72 -7.66 13.88
N SER A 125 -2.39 -7.49 15.03
CA SER A 125 -3.54 -6.58 15.17
C SER A 125 -3.16 -5.12 14.89
N MET A 126 -1.97 -4.70 15.31
CA MET A 126 -1.46 -3.35 15.02
C MET A 126 -1.15 -3.16 13.54
N THR A 127 -0.64 -4.17 12.83
CA THR A 127 -0.50 -4.11 11.37
C THR A 127 -1.85 -3.90 10.68
N ALA A 128 -2.90 -4.62 11.10
CA ALA A 128 -4.25 -4.42 10.58
C ALA A 128 -4.76 -3.00 10.86
N PHE A 129 -4.56 -2.51 12.09
CA PHE A 129 -4.92 -1.17 12.49
C PHE A 129 -4.20 -0.10 11.65
N TRP A 130 -2.89 -0.23 11.45
CA TRP A 130 -2.13 0.72 10.65
C TRP A 130 -2.44 0.66 9.17
N LEU A 131 -2.80 -0.50 8.63
CA LEU A 131 -3.31 -0.61 7.26
C LEU A 131 -4.58 0.24 7.10
N LEU A 132 -5.51 0.16 8.05
CA LEU A 132 -6.72 1.00 8.05
C LEU A 132 -6.36 2.48 8.16
N VAL A 133 -5.52 2.87 9.13
CA VAL A 133 -5.11 4.27 9.30
C VAL A 133 -4.46 4.81 8.02
N THR A 134 -3.53 4.06 7.41
CA THR A 134 -2.85 4.44 6.16
C THR A 134 -3.85 4.61 5.03
N TYR A 135 -4.82 3.72 4.90
CA TYR A 135 -5.90 3.82 3.92
C TYR A 135 -6.72 5.11 4.10
N PHE A 136 -7.19 5.40 5.33
CA PHE A 136 -7.94 6.64 5.60
C PHE A 136 -7.09 7.89 5.34
N LEU A 137 -5.82 7.91 5.75
CA LEU A 137 -4.91 9.02 5.51
C LEU A 137 -4.68 9.25 4.02
N THR A 138 -4.48 8.17 3.25
CA THR A 138 -4.32 8.21 1.79
C THR A 138 -5.55 8.85 1.15
N VAL A 139 -6.75 8.32 1.42
CA VAL A 139 -8.00 8.86 0.85
C VAL A 139 -8.16 10.35 1.16
N ARG A 140 -7.90 10.77 2.40
CA ARG A 140 -8.04 12.17 2.82
C ARG A 140 -7.02 13.08 2.16
N TYR A 141 -5.76 12.65 2.11
CA TYR A 141 -4.68 13.41 1.50
C TYR A 141 -4.90 13.57 -0.01
N GLU A 142 -5.20 12.47 -0.69
CA GLU A 142 -5.45 12.46 -2.13
C GLU A 142 -6.67 13.28 -2.51
N THR A 143 -7.73 13.25 -1.69
CA THR A 143 -8.91 14.12 -1.88
C THR A 143 -8.52 15.59 -1.85
N LYS A 144 -7.64 16.00 -0.93
CA LYS A 144 -7.15 17.38 -0.85
C LYS A 144 -6.31 17.76 -2.07
N VAL A 145 -5.42 16.87 -2.52
CA VAL A 145 -4.58 17.10 -3.70
C VAL A 145 -5.44 17.22 -4.96
N LEU A 146 -6.33 16.27 -5.18
CA LEU A 146 -7.18 16.21 -6.36
C LEU A 146 -8.13 17.41 -6.43
N ARG A 147 -8.76 17.77 -5.30
CA ARG A 147 -9.63 18.95 -5.18
C ARG A 147 -8.91 20.23 -5.61
N ARG A 148 -7.72 20.49 -5.05
CA ARG A 148 -6.91 21.66 -5.42
C ARG A 148 -6.56 21.68 -6.91
N ARG A 149 -6.27 20.52 -7.49
CA ARG A 149 -5.94 20.41 -8.92
C ARG A 149 -7.15 20.61 -9.83
N TRP A 150 -8.33 20.22 -9.38
CA TRP A 150 -9.58 20.43 -10.13
C TRP A 150 -10.01 21.89 -10.05
N GLU A 151 -9.96 22.49 -8.86
CA GLU A 151 -10.22 23.92 -8.63
C GLU A 151 -9.31 24.81 -9.50
N LYS A 152 -8.01 24.52 -9.55
CA LYS A 152 -7.05 25.25 -10.38
C LYS A 152 -7.33 25.23 -11.88
N ARG A 153 -8.09 24.24 -12.37
CA ARG A 153 -8.49 24.11 -13.78
C ARG A 153 -9.96 24.45 -14.00
N GLU A 154 -10.65 24.92 -12.96
CA GLU A 154 -12.10 25.17 -12.97
C GLU A 154 -12.91 23.95 -13.45
N PHE A 155 -12.39 22.75 -13.17
CA PHE A 155 -13.00 21.51 -13.63
C PHE A 155 -14.09 21.04 -12.67
N THR A 156 -15.30 20.85 -13.19
CA THR A 156 -16.42 20.24 -12.48
C THR A 156 -16.70 18.85 -13.03
N GLY A 157 -16.36 17.82 -12.25
CA GLY A 157 -16.60 16.42 -12.62
C GLY A 157 -18.01 15.94 -12.26
N LYS A 158 -18.42 14.81 -12.84
CA LYS A 158 -19.70 14.14 -12.49
C LYS A 158 -19.72 13.60 -11.05
N MET A 159 -18.56 13.45 -10.43
CA MET A 159 -18.37 12.92 -9.10
C MET A 159 -17.44 13.84 -8.31
N THR A 160 -17.70 13.98 -7.01
CA THR A 160 -16.82 14.76 -6.14
C THR A 160 -15.46 14.05 -5.97
N PRO A 161 -14.35 14.79 -5.78
CA PRO A 161 -13.03 14.19 -5.54
C PRO A 161 -13.01 13.19 -4.39
N GLU A 162 -13.79 13.45 -3.34
CA GLU A 162 -13.90 12.58 -2.17
C GLU A 162 -14.49 11.21 -2.54
N LYS A 163 -15.68 11.17 -3.14
CA LYS A 163 -16.32 9.91 -3.54
C LYS A 163 -15.46 9.12 -4.52
N LEU A 164 -14.80 9.82 -5.44
CA LEU A 164 -13.92 9.20 -6.43
C LEU A 164 -12.72 8.52 -5.76
N ASN A 165 -12.03 9.20 -4.85
CA ASN A 165 -10.88 8.63 -4.16
C ASN A 165 -11.24 7.48 -3.23
N TRP A 166 -12.41 7.53 -2.59
CA TRP A 166 -12.93 6.38 -1.85
C TRP A 166 -13.08 5.14 -2.73
N ILE A 167 -13.66 5.28 -3.93
CA ILE A 167 -13.82 4.18 -4.88
C ILE A 167 -12.45 3.70 -5.37
N CYS A 168 -11.60 4.61 -5.85
CA CYS A 168 -10.27 4.29 -6.35
C CYS A 168 -9.43 3.53 -5.32
N ASN A 169 -9.30 4.09 -4.11
CA ASN A 169 -8.52 3.45 -3.05
C ASN A 169 -9.13 2.12 -2.59
N SER A 170 -10.46 1.98 -2.57
CA SER A 170 -11.08 0.68 -2.24
C SER A 170 -10.75 -0.39 -3.27
N VAL A 171 -10.73 -0.03 -4.55
CA VAL A 171 -10.32 -0.94 -5.63
C VAL A 171 -8.85 -1.32 -5.49
N THR A 172 -7.96 -0.35 -5.25
CA THR A 172 -6.51 -0.61 -5.21
C THR A 172 -6.09 -1.34 -3.93
N TYR A 173 -6.69 -1.02 -2.77
CA TYR A 173 -6.42 -1.70 -1.50
C TYR A 173 -7.12 -3.05 -1.37
N SER A 174 -8.11 -3.38 -2.21
CA SER A 174 -8.81 -4.68 -2.14
C SER A 174 -7.83 -5.86 -2.18
N GLY A 175 -6.80 -5.79 -3.02
CA GLY A 175 -5.75 -6.81 -3.09
C GLY A 175 -4.95 -6.93 -1.80
N LEU A 176 -4.61 -5.81 -1.15
CA LEU A 176 -3.92 -5.80 0.15
C LEU A 176 -4.79 -6.39 1.26
N PHE A 177 -6.08 -6.06 1.30
CA PHE A 177 -7.01 -6.63 2.28
C PHE A 177 -7.19 -8.14 2.10
N ILE A 178 -7.32 -8.61 0.85
CA ILE A 178 -7.41 -10.04 0.53
C ILE A 178 -6.13 -10.75 0.96
N PHE A 179 -4.96 -10.20 0.60
CA PHE A 179 -3.66 -10.76 0.99
C PHE A 179 -3.50 -10.84 2.50
N PHE A 180 -3.78 -9.74 3.22
CA PHE A 180 -3.70 -9.70 4.67
C PHE A 180 -4.64 -10.72 5.32
N SER A 181 -5.87 -10.84 4.81
CA SER A 181 -6.85 -11.82 5.30
C SER A 181 -6.39 -13.26 5.07
N ALA A 182 -5.81 -13.55 3.91
CA ALA A 182 -5.26 -14.86 3.60
C ALA A 182 -4.06 -15.21 4.50
N ALA A 183 -3.15 -14.26 4.72
CA ALA A 183 -2.03 -14.41 5.64
C ALA A 183 -2.51 -14.67 7.08
N TRP A 184 -3.54 -13.93 7.53
CA TRP A 184 -4.15 -14.12 8.85
C TRP A 184 -4.75 -15.51 9.04
N VAL A 185 -5.50 -16.01 8.04
CA VAL A 185 -6.06 -17.36 8.11
C VAL A 185 -4.97 -18.42 8.10
N PHE A 186 -3.94 -18.24 7.29
CA PHE A 186 -2.81 -19.17 7.23
C PHE A 186 -2.09 -19.28 8.58
N GLU A 187 -1.76 -18.15 9.22
CA GLU A 187 -1.12 -18.13 10.53
C GLU A 187 -1.95 -18.87 11.59
N LYS A 188 -3.27 -18.64 11.63
CA LYS A 188 -4.17 -19.30 12.59
C LYS A 188 -4.19 -20.83 12.48
N ASN A 189 -3.90 -21.38 11.30
CA ASN A 189 -3.98 -22.82 11.04
C ASN A 189 -2.63 -23.55 11.17
N HIS A 190 -1.53 -22.82 11.36
CA HIS A 190 -0.16 -23.36 11.41
C HIS A 190 0.60 -23.04 12.70
N ILE A 191 -0.09 -22.50 13.72
CA ILE A 191 0.35 -22.34 15.12
C ILE A 191 -0.60 -23.15 16.00
#